data_AF-A0A920EJ15-F1
#
_entry.id   AF-A0A920EJ15-F1
#
_cell.length_a   1.000
_cell.length_b   1.000
_cell.length_c   1.000
_cell.angle_alpha   90.00
_cell.angle_beta   90.00
_cell.angle_gamma   90.00
#
_symmetry.space_group_name_H-M   'P 1'
#
loop_
_entity.id
_entity.type
_entity.pdbx_description
1 polymer ?
#
loop_
_entity_poly.entity_id
_entity_poly.type
_entity_poly.pdbx_seq_one_letter_code
_entity_poly.pdbx_strand_id
1 'polypeptide(L)'
;MNPLELWCNESQERYVLAINDENLKTFEKICERERCPFSVVGVATEEKIISVHDNHFENDPVQMPMSVLFGNTPKLKKSVRKKNSKSKVSNINEVDLESAIFNVLKHPTVANKNFLITIGDRSVGGMVSRDQMVGPWQVPVADCG
;
A
#
# COMPACT_ATOMS: atom_id res chain seq x y z
N MET A 1 -21.74 2.35 15.23
CA MET A 1 -20.44 3.04 15.33
C MET A 1 -20.69 4.46 15.74
N ASN A 2 -19.85 5.01 16.61
CA ASN A 2 -19.85 6.43 16.91
C ASN A 2 -19.22 7.24 15.73
N PRO A 3 -19.37 8.58 15.68
CA PRO A 3 -18.84 9.38 14.58
C PRO A 3 -17.33 9.23 14.35
N LEU A 4 -16.55 9.06 15.42
CA LEU A 4 -15.10 8.83 15.34
C LEU A 4 -14.78 7.52 14.63
N GLU A 5 -15.47 6.43 14.98
CA GLU A 5 -15.29 5.12 14.34
C GLU A 5 -15.68 5.18 12.86
N LEU A 6 -16.77 5.86 12.52
CA LEU A 6 -17.20 6.02 11.11
C LEU A 6 -16.18 6.80 10.27
N TRP A 7 -15.56 7.83 10.85
CA TRP A 7 -14.65 8.71 10.14
C TRP A 7 -13.21 8.19 10.09
N CYS A 8 -12.73 7.57 11.18
CA CYS A 8 -11.32 7.19 11.34
C CYS A 8 -11.05 5.69 11.17
N ASN A 9 -12.05 4.86 10.85
CA ASN A 9 -11.78 3.45 10.56
C ASN A 9 -10.92 3.27 9.30
N GLU A 10 -10.12 2.21 9.30
CA GLU A 10 -9.27 1.77 8.19
C GLU A 10 -9.92 0.60 7.42
N SER A 11 -11.25 0.64 7.25
CA SER A 11 -11.93 -0.35 6.38
C SER A 11 -11.36 -0.29 4.97
N GLN A 12 -11.16 -1.45 4.37
CA GLN A 12 -10.47 -1.65 3.09
C GLN A 12 -11.40 -1.36 1.89
N GLU A 13 -10.83 -1.41 0.68
CA GLU A 13 -11.54 -1.25 -0.61
C GLU A 13 -12.36 0.05 -0.78
N ARG A 14 -11.90 1.17 -0.17
CA ARG A 14 -12.55 2.48 -0.29
C ARG A 14 -11.68 3.49 -1.03
N TYR A 15 -12.31 4.29 -1.87
CA TYR A 15 -11.69 5.36 -2.65
C TYR A 15 -12.49 6.64 -2.49
N VAL A 16 -11.82 7.79 -2.50
CA VAL A 16 -12.45 9.12 -2.48
C VAL A 16 -12.17 9.80 -3.80
N LEU A 17 -13.23 10.29 -4.46
CA LEU A 17 -13.15 10.97 -5.75
C LEU A 17 -13.93 12.28 -5.69
N ALA A 18 -13.47 13.27 -6.44
CA ALA A 18 -14.22 14.48 -6.75
C ALA A 18 -14.79 14.36 -8.17
N ILE A 19 -16.08 14.63 -8.32
CA ILE A 19 -16.81 14.51 -9.58
C ILE A 19 -17.63 15.79 -9.75
N ASN A 20 -17.59 16.41 -10.93
CA ASN A 20 -18.46 17.52 -11.24
C ASN A 20 -19.93 17.06 -11.24
N ASP A 21 -20.84 17.89 -10.74
CA ASP A 21 -22.27 17.58 -10.64
C ASP A 21 -22.89 17.11 -11.97
N GLU A 22 -22.46 17.71 -13.09
CA GLU A 22 -22.91 17.35 -14.44
C GLU A 22 -22.61 15.88 -14.82
N ASN A 23 -21.56 15.30 -14.22
CA ASN A 23 -21.08 13.94 -14.50
C ASN A 23 -21.61 12.89 -13.51
N LEU A 24 -22.31 13.30 -12.45
CA LEU A 24 -22.77 12.38 -11.39
C LEU A 24 -23.68 11.28 -11.94
N LYS A 25 -24.62 11.62 -12.83
CA LYS A 25 -25.51 10.62 -13.46
C LYS A 25 -24.76 9.62 -14.33
N THR A 26 -23.67 10.05 -14.98
CA THR A 26 -22.82 9.16 -15.77
C THR A 26 -22.05 8.22 -14.85
N PHE A 27 -21.52 8.74 -13.75
CA PHE A 27 -20.83 7.94 -12.74
C PHE A 27 -21.75 6.90 -12.09
N GLU A 28 -22.96 7.29 -11.68
CA GLU A 28 -23.97 6.38 -11.12
C GLU A 28 -24.26 5.20 -12.05
N LYS A 29 -24.48 5.46 -13.35
CA LYS A 29 -24.68 4.41 -14.35
C LYS A 29 -23.49 3.45 -14.48
N ILE A 30 -22.27 3.96 -14.37
CA ILE A 30 -21.05 3.14 -14.39
C ILE A 30 -21.03 2.26 -13.13
N CYS A 31 -21.27 2.83 -11.95
CA CYS A 31 -21.31 2.10 -10.68
C CYS A 31 -22.39 1.02 -10.65
N GLU A 32 -23.61 1.31 -11.12
CA GLU A 32 -24.70 0.34 -11.23
C GLU A 32 -24.34 -0.82 -12.17
N ARG A 33 -23.73 -0.52 -13.33
CA ARG A 33 -23.29 -1.54 -14.29
C ARG A 33 -22.23 -2.46 -13.68
N GLU A 34 -21.26 -1.91 -12.95
CA GLU A 34 -20.17 -2.65 -12.34
C GLU A 34 -20.49 -3.23 -10.95
N ARG A 35 -21.69 -2.95 -10.41
CA ARG A 35 -22.08 -3.30 -9.03
C ARG A 35 -21.09 -2.77 -8.00
N CYS A 36 -20.61 -1.55 -8.25
CA CYS A 36 -19.68 -0.83 -7.38
C CYS A 36 -20.48 0.07 -6.45
N PRO A 37 -20.57 -0.23 -5.15
CA PRO A 37 -21.27 0.63 -4.20
C PRO A 37 -20.57 1.98 -4.09
N PHE A 38 -21.34 3.06 -4.07
CA PHE A 38 -20.83 4.40 -3.84
C PHE A 38 -21.79 5.20 -2.97
N SER A 39 -21.31 6.30 -2.41
CA SER A 39 -22.11 7.27 -1.70
C SER A 39 -21.55 8.67 -1.91
N VAL A 40 -22.43 9.64 -2.12
CA VAL A 40 -22.05 11.06 -2.13
C VAL A 40 -22.03 11.53 -0.68
N VAL A 41 -20.83 11.76 -0.15
CA VAL A 41 -20.62 12.06 1.28
C VAL A 41 -20.39 13.53 1.60
N GLY A 42 -20.33 14.39 0.57
CA GLY A 42 -20.14 15.83 0.76
C GLY A 42 -19.89 16.56 -0.55
N VAL A 43 -19.67 17.86 -0.44
CA VAL A 43 -19.36 18.77 -1.54
C VAL A 43 -18.09 19.56 -1.25
N ALA A 44 -17.32 19.87 -2.28
CA ALA A 44 -16.18 20.76 -2.15
C ALA A 44 -16.66 22.22 -2.11
N THR A 45 -16.13 23.01 -1.18
CA THR A 45 -16.44 24.43 -1.03
C THR A 45 -15.16 25.25 -1.21
N GLU A 46 -15.30 26.55 -1.53
CA GLU A 46 -14.16 27.47 -1.59
C GLU A 46 -13.58 27.76 -0.19
N GLU A 47 -14.42 27.68 0.83
CA GLU A 47 -14.02 27.86 2.22
C GLU A 47 -13.09 26.73 2.67
N LYS A 48 -11.95 27.08 3.27
CA LYS A 48 -10.95 26.12 3.77
C LYS A 48 -11.33 25.56 5.14
N ILE A 49 -12.57 25.09 5.27
CA ILE A 49 -13.15 24.50 6.48
C ILE A 49 -13.54 23.07 6.17
N ILE A 50 -13.23 22.15 7.09
CA ILE A 50 -13.82 20.81 7.06
C ILE A 50 -14.99 20.78 8.03
N SER A 51 -16.15 20.38 7.52
CA SER A 51 -17.38 20.18 8.29
C SER A 51 -17.90 18.77 8.03
N VAL A 52 -18.20 18.06 9.11
CA VAL A 52 -18.90 16.78 9.09
C VAL A 52 -20.15 16.96 9.94
N HIS A 53 -21.30 16.80 9.32
CA HIS A 53 -22.59 16.91 9.95
C HIS A 53 -23.18 15.51 10.19
N ASP A 54 -23.75 15.29 11.38
CA ASP A 54 -24.44 14.05 11.74
C ASP A 54 -25.95 14.30 11.85
N ASN A 55 -26.69 13.86 10.82
CA ASN A 55 -28.15 13.97 10.76
C ASN A 55 -28.87 13.21 11.88
N HIS A 56 -28.24 12.19 12.48
CA HIS A 56 -28.89 11.38 13.53
C HIS A 56 -28.92 12.09 14.88
N PHE A 57 -27.84 12.82 15.20
CA PHE A 57 -27.71 13.56 16.45
C PHE A 57 -27.91 15.08 16.28
N GLU A 58 -28.21 15.54 15.06
CA GLU A 58 -28.40 16.94 14.70
C GLU A 58 -27.25 17.83 15.19
N ASN A 59 -26.00 17.38 14.98
CA ASN A 59 -24.81 18.10 15.41
C ASN A 59 -23.68 18.03 14.37
N ASP A 60 -22.61 18.77 14.64
CA ASP A 60 -21.41 18.83 13.79
C ASP A 60 -20.21 18.21 14.52
N PRO A 61 -19.98 16.87 14.42
CA PRO A 61 -18.87 16.21 15.09
C PRO A 61 -17.48 16.75 14.70
N VAL A 62 -17.36 17.32 13.50
CA VAL A 62 -16.15 17.99 13.02
C VAL A 62 -16.54 19.33 12.42
N GLN A 63 -15.98 20.42 12.93
CA GLN A 63 -16.09 21.72 12.30
C GLN A 63 -14.85 22.56 12.64
N MET A 64 -13.90 22.61 11.71
CA MET A 64 -12.64 23.32 11.94
C MET A 64 -11.96 23.78 10.64
N PRO A 65 -11.15 24.85 10.67
CA PRO A 65 -10.32 25.23 9.54
C PRO A 65 -9.34 24.12 9.17
N MET A 66 -9.13 23.89 7.87
CA MET A 66 -8.15 22.91 7.37
C MET A 66 -6.72 23.20 7.88
N SER A 67 -6.38 24.47 8.15
CA SER A 67 -5.09 24.85 8.73
C SER A 67 -4.83 24.30 10.13
N VAL A 68 -5.89 23.99 10.89
CA VAL A 68 -5.78 23.35 12.20
C VAL A 68 -5.46 21.86 12.03
N LEU A 69 -6.18 21.20 11.11
CA LEU A 69 -5.98 19.78 10.84
C LEU A 69 -4.61 19.49 10.20
N PHE A 70 -4.20 20.32 9.24
CA PHE A 70 -2.92 20.21 8.55
C PHE A 70 -1.84 21.11 9.16
N GLY A 71 -2.04 21.56 10.41
CA GLY A 71 -1.12 22.46 11.09
C GLY A 71 0.31 21.91 11.12
N ASN A 72 1.28 22.78 10.81
CA ASN A 72 2.67 22.37 10.71
C ASN A 72 3.29 22.23 12.11
N THR A 73 3.53 20.99 12.55
CA THR A 73 4.47 20.75 13.66
C THR A 73 5.89 21.16 13.24
N PRO A 74 6.72 21.75 14.13
CA PRO A 74 8.11 22.07 13.79
C PRO A 74 8.84 20.87 13.21
N LYS A 75 9.64 21.10 12.16
CA LYS A 75 10.43 20.03 11.54
C LYS A 75 11.32 19.35 12.59
N LEU A 76 11.30 18.02 12.60
CA LEU A 76 12.09 17.21 13.51
C LEU A 76 13.59 17.42 13.24
N LYS A 77 14.32 17.99 14.22
CA LYS A 77 15.79 18.07 14.19
C LYS A 77 16.36 16.86 14.93
N LYS A 78 16.74 15.82 14.17
CA LYS A 78 17.46 14.66 14.71
C LYS A 78 18.96 14.93 14.68
N SER A 79 19.59 15.04 15.86
CA SER A 79 21.04 14.98 15.99
C SER A 79 21.47 13.53 16.11
N VAL A 80 22.14 13.01 15.09
CA VAL A 80 22.64 11.63 15.06
C VAL A 80 24.15 11.61 14.98
N ARG A 81 24.79 10.60 15.59
CA ARG A 81 26.23 10.39 15.49
C ARG A 81 26.48 9.05 14.81
N LYS A 82 27.46 9.02 13.89
CA LYS A 82 27.89 7.78 13.25
C LYS A 82 28.50 6.87 14.32
N LYS A 83 27.91 5.69 14.50
CA LYS A 83 28.54 4.62 15.27
C LYS A 83 29.35 3.76 14.30
N ASN A 84 30.67 3.86 14.36
CA ASN A 84 31.54 2.97 13.59
C ASN A 84 31.51 1.58 14.24
N SER A 85 30.88 0.63 13.57
CA SER A 85 31.00 -0.79 13.91
C SER A 85 32.31 -1.33 13.34
N LYS A 86 33.13 -1.98 14.16
CA LYS A 86 34.21 -2.83 13.66
C LYS A 86 33.58 -4.17 13.26
N SER A 87 33.47 -4.43 11.96
CA SER A 87 33.13 -5.77 11.49
C SER A 87 34.26 -6.72 11.88
N LYS A 88 33.94 -7.84 12.54
CA LYS A 88 34.90 -8.94 12.65
C LYS A 88 34.99 -9.57 11.27
N VAL A 89 36.20 -9.59 10.71
CA VAL A 89 36.47 -10.35 9.49
C VAL A 89 36.32 -11.83 9.85
N SER A 90 35.40 -12.52 9.19
CA SER A 90 35.22 -13.97 9.32
C SER A 90 36.47 -14.66 8.76
N ASN A 91 37.03 -15.64 9.47
CA ASN A 91 38.15 -16.42 8.95
C ASN A 91 37.62 -17.39 7.88
N ILE A 92 37.78 -17.04 6.61
CA ILE A 92 37.25 -17.81 5.47
C ILE A 92 37.95 -19.17 5.34
N ASN A 93 39.17 -19.29 5.87
CA ASN A 93 39.97 -20.52 5.81
C ASN A 93 39.37 -21.70 6.61
N GLU A 94 38.38 -21.45 7.47
CA GLU A 94 37.69 -22.47 8.27
C GLU A 94 36.36 -22.93 7.65
N VAL A 95 35.99 -22.38 6.50
CA VAL A 95 34.72 -22.71 5.84
C VAL A 95 34.91 -23.88 4.88
N ASP A 96 34.29 -25.02 5.20
CA ASP A 96 34.15 -26.11 4.24
C ASP A 96 33.21 -25.69 3.09
N LEU A 97 33.73 -25.75 1.86
CA LEU A 97 33.04 -25.25 0.68
C LEU A 97 31.77 -26.08 0.37
N GLU A 98 31.83 -27.39 0.52
CA GLU A 98 30.69 -28.27 0.25
C GLU A 98 29.53 -27.94 1.20
N SER A 99 29.81 -27.89 2.50
CA SER A 99 28.83 -27.51 3.52
C SER A 99 28.29 -26.08 3.30
N ALA A 100 29.16 -25.15 2.91
CA ALA A 100 28.76 -23.78 2.63
C ALA A 100 27.76 -23.68 1.46
N ILE A 101 28.00 -24.41 0.37
CA ILE A 101 27.08 -24.45 -0.78
C ILE A 101 25.70 -24.94 -0.34
N PHE A 102 25.62 -26.05 0.40
CA PHE A 102 24.33 -26.56 0.87
C PHE A 102 23.64 -25.60 1.85
N ASN A 103 24.39 -24.95 2.74
CA ASN A 103 23.82 -23.98 3.68
C ASN A 103 23.29 -22.73 2.96
N VAL A 104 24.02 -22.21 1.97
CA VAL A 104 23.60 -21.08 1.14
C VAL A 104 22.36 -21.44 0.33
N LEU A 105 22.33 -22.60 -0.34
CA LEU A 105 21.18 -23.02 -1.14
C LEU A 105 19.93 -23.33 -0.31
N LYS A 106 20.09 -23.76 0.95
CA LYS A 106 18.98 -23.95 1.91
C LYS A 106 18.52 -22.65 2.56
N HIS A 107 19.31 -21.57 2.49
CA HIS A 107 18.95 -20.30 3.11
C HIS A 107 17.71 -19.72 2.41
N PRO A 108 16.61 -19.39 3.13
CA PRO A 108 15.34 -18.98 2.50
C PRO A 108 15.47 -17.79 1.54
N THR A 109 16.39 -16.85 1.80
CA THR A 109 16.69 -15.74 0.88
C THR A 109 17.22 -16.19 -0.47
N VAL A 110 17.96 -17.30 -0.55
CA VAL A 110 18.58 -17.83 -1.79
C VAL A 110 17.76 -18.96 -2.41
N ALA A 111 17.17 -19.82 -1.59
CA ALA A 111 16.41 -21.00 -2.01
C ALA A 111 15.29 -20.67 -3.02
N ASN A 112 14.81 -21.68 -3.74
CA ASN A 112 13.75 -21.54 -4.74
C ASN A 112 12.48 -20.86 -4.14
N LYS A 113 11.91 -19.90 -4.88
CA LYS A 113 10.74 -19.09 -4.45
C LYS A 113 9.40 -19.53 -5.06
N ASN A 114 9.30 -20.75 -5.58
CA ASN A 114 8.11 -21.26 -6.27
C ASN A 114 6.82 -21.08 -5.44
N PHE A 115 6.91 -21.28 -4.11
CA PHE A 115 5.79 -21.14 -3.18
C PHE A 115 5.25 -19.71 -3.05
N LEU A 116 6.05 -18.68 -3.37
CA LEU A 116 5.61 -17.28 -3.41
C LEU A 116 5.08 -16.87 -4.78
N ILE A 117 5.48 -17.57 -5.83
CA ILE A 117 5.25 -17.15 -7.22
C ILE A 117 4.01 -17.81 -7.80
N THR A 118 3.80 -19.09 -7.52
CA THR A 118 2.70 -19.88 -8.13
C THR A 118 1.34 -19.64 -7.49
N ILE A 119 1.30 -19.02 -6.32
CA ILE A 119 0.06 -18.65 -5.63
C ILE A 119 -0.64 -17.43 -6.26
N GLY A 120 0.08 -16.64 -7.06
CA GLY A 120 -0.43 -15.45 -7.74
C GLY A 120 -0.54 -15.66 -9.24
N ASP A 121 -1.57 -15.05 -9.84
CA ASP A 121 -1.69 -14.95 -11.30
C ASP A 121 -0.55 -14.10 -11.88
N ARG A 122 -0.04 -14.49 -13.06
CA ARG A 122 1.07 -13.82 -13.76
C ARG A 122 0.78 -13.60 -15.24
N SER A 123 -0.48 -13.61 -15.64
CA SER A 123 -0.90 -13.56 -17.05
C SER A 123 -2.11 -12.67 -17.28
N VAL A 124 -2.89 -12.36 -16.24
CA VAL A 124 -4.05 -11.46 -16.32
C VAL A 124 -3.65 -10.10 -16.91
N GLY A 125 -4.48 -9.60 -17.83
CA GLY A 125 -4.20 -8.39 -18.61
C GLY A 125 -3.47 -8.64 -19.94
N GLY A 126 -2.91 -9.84 -20.17
CA GLY A 126 -2.39 -10.26 -21.49
C GLY A 126 -1.14 -9.51 -21.98
N MET A 127 -0.51 -8.70 -21.12
CA MET A 127 0.64 -7.85 -21.45
C MET A 127 1.95 -8.32 -20.78
N VAL A 128 1.96 -9.51 -20.18
CA VAL A 128 3.15 -10.05 -19.51
C VAL A 128 4.10 -10.64 -20.54
N SER A 129 5.21 -9.95 -20.81
CA SER A 129 6.28 -10.45 -21.70
C SER A 129 7.35 -11.26 -20.96
N ARG A 130 7.53 -11.02 -19.66
CA ARG A 130 8.49 -11.72 -18.81
C ARG A 130 7.91 -11.90 -17.42
N ASP A 131 7.79 -13.14 -16.96
CA ASP A 131 7.51 -13.48 -15.57
C ASP A 131 8.74 -14.08 -14.89
N GLN A 132 8.60 -14.36 -13.59
CA GLN A 132 9.66 -14.92 -12.75
C GLN A 132 10.15 -16.30 -13.24
N MET A 133 9.29 -17.09 -13.90
CA MET A 133 9.57 -18.47 -14.34
C MET A 133 10.31 -18.48 -15.67
N VAL A 134 11.50 -19.09 -15.73
CA VAL A 134 12.38 -19.03 -16.91
C VAL A 134 12.52 -20.39 -17.57
N GLY A 135 12.46 -20.37 -18.90
CA GLY A 135 12.78 -21.50 -19.77
C GLY A 135 11.77 -22.66 -19.70
N PRO A 136 12.04 -23.76 -20.40
CA PRO A 136 11.11 -24.90 -20.49
C PRO A 136 10.77 -25.55 -19.13
N TRP A 137 11.66 -25.43 -18.15
CA TRP A 137 11.48 -25.99 -16.80
C TRP A 137 10.78 -25.04 -15.83
N GLN A 138 10.45 -23.82 -16.27
CA GLN A 138 9.73 -22.82 -15.47
C GLN A 138 10.39 -22.60 -14.10
N VAL A 139 11.71 -22.37 -14.08
CA VAL A 139 12.46 -22.17 -12.84
C VAL A 139 12.40 -20.69 -12.43
N PRO A 140 12.05 -20.34 -11.18
CA PRO A 140 11.84 -18.94 -10.76
C PRO A 140 13.15 -18.18 -10.55
N VAL A 141 13.81 -17.79 -11.65
CA VAL A 141 15.14 -17.17 -11.66
C VAL A 141 15.25 -15.98 -12.61
N ALA A 142 14.13 -15.42 -13.09
CA ALA A 142 14.20 -14.17 -13.85
C ALA A 142 14.63 -13.01 -12.93
N ASP A 143 15.61 -12.22 -13.37
CA ASP A 143 16.13 -11.10 -12.59
C ASP A 143 15.20 -9.88 -12.56
N CYS A 144 14.33 -9.74 -13.58
CA CYS A 144 13.32 -8.70 -13.69
C CYS A 144 12.08 -9.20 -14.47
N GLY A 145 10.97 -8.47 -14.37
CA GLY A 145 9.71 -8.69 -15.07
C GLY A 145 9.16 -7.40 -15.65
#